data_AF-A0A1C5SSY6-F1
#
_entry.id   AF-A0A1C5SSY6-F1
#
_cell.length_a   1.000
_cell.length_b   1.000
_cell.length_c   1.000
_cell.angle_alpha   90.00
_cell.angle_beta   90.00
_cell.angle_gamma   90.00
#
_symmetry.space_group_name_H-M   'P 1'
#
loop_
_entity.id
_entity.type
_entity.pdbx_description
1 polymer ?
#
loop_
_entity_poly.entity_id
_entity_poly.type
_entity_poly.pdbx_seq_one_letter_code
_entity_poly.pdbx_strand_id
1 'polypeptide(L)'
;MSQQLVKERVIKYLMEDLLVPHDMIDTDVPLSEFEEGAEGVLDIIVNVKDNEDYYAPVLIVKCLDEDVAMEGEAVQKQIDFLEDVDNITMAGRMILTNGNEMMYADWTGEEYDTDAELPTYETMVKEFFEMEEKIKAMEAEHHHDGCGCGHEHGHHEDHECGCGGHEDGGCCGGHNHDENHGCGCGHHHE
;
A
#
# COMPACT_ATOMS: atom_id res chain seq x y z
N MET A 1 -11.80 -28.85 1.37
CA MET A 1 -11.42 -28.81 -0.06
C MET A 1 -10.01 -28.26 -0.14
N SER A 2 -9.23 -28.67 -1.15
CA SER A 2 -7.90 -28.10 -1.32
C SER A 2 -7.95 -26.63 -1.76
N GLN A 3 -6.90 -25.88 -1.48
CA GLN A 3 -6.69 -24.51 -1.90
C GLN A 3 -6.96 -24.31 -3.40
N GLN A 4 -6.53 -25.26 -4.24
CA GLN A 4 -6.78 -25.22 -5.69
C GLN A 4 -8.28 -25.23 -6.03
N LEU A 5 -9.09 -26.02 -5.32
CA LEU A 5 -10.54 -26.07 -5.53
C LEU A 5 -11.24 -24.82 -4.99
N VAL A 6 -10.72 -24.25 -3.90
CA VAL A 6 -11.18 -22.94 -3.38
C VAL A 6 -10.91 -21.87 -4.44
N LYS A 7 -9.69 -21.83 -4.99
CA LYS A 7 -9.28 -20.92 -6.06
C LYS A 7 -10.20 -21.02 -7.28
N GLU A 8 -10.47 -22.23 -7.78
CA GLU A 8 -11.39 -22.46 -8.91
C GLU A 8 -12.81 -21.93 -8.63
N ARG A 9 -13.31 -22.11 -7.40
CA ARG A 9 -14.62 -21.57 -6.99
C ARG A 9 -14.60 -20.04 -6.95
N VAL A 10 -13.55 -19.44 -6.42
CA VAL A 10 -13.41 -17.97 -6.35
C VAL A 10 -13.36 -17.38 -7.76
N ILE A 11 -12.58 -17.95 -8.68
CA ILE A 11 -12.53 -17.50 -10.08
C ILE A 11 -13.93 -17.53 -10.71
N LYS A 12 -14.69 -18.61 -10.45
CA LYS A 12 -16.06 -18.72 -10.95
C LYS A 12 -16.95 -17.60 -10.41
N TYR A 13 -16.86 -17.29 -9.12
CA TYR A 13 -17.59 -16.19 -8.50
C TYR A 13 -17.19 -14.82 -9.10
N LEU A 14 -15.89 -14.58 -9.29
CA LEU A 14 -15.41 -13.35 -9.95
C LEU A 14 -16.01 -13.18 -11.35
N MET A 15 -16.09 -14.27 -12.13
CA MET A 15 -16.61 -14.22 -13.50
C MET A 15 -18.14 -14.16 -13.57
N GLU A 16 -18.85 -14.94 -12.76
CA GLU A 16 -20.32 -15.09 -12.87
C GLU A 16 -21.08 -14.02 -12.08
N ASP A 17 -20.60 -13.67 -10.88
CA ASP A 17 -21.29 -12.77 -9.97
C ASP A 17 -20.72 -11.36 -10.03
N LEU A 18 -19.39 -11.21 -10.06
CA LEU A 18 -18.75 -9.88 -10.18
C LEU A 18 -18.52 -9.43 -11.62
N LEU A 19 -18.83 -10.29 -12.60
CA LEU A 19 -18.74 -10.00 -14.04
C LEU A 19 -17.32 -9.63 -14.51
N VAL A 20 -16.29 -10.16 -13.84
CA VAL A 20 -14.90 -9.94 -14.22
C VAL A 20 -14.59 -10.71 -15.52
N PRO A 21 -14.08 -10.05 -16.57
CA PRO A 21 -13.66 -10.71 -17.79
C PRO A 21 -12.49 -11.67 -17.52
N HIS A 22 -12.50 -12.84 -18.18
CA HIS A 22 -11.45 -13.86 -17.97
C HIS A 22 -10.04 -13.34 -18.31
N ASP A 23 -9.92 -12.47 -19.30
CA ASP A 23 -8.65 -11.85 -19.70
C ASP A 23 -8.12 -10.81 -18.71
N MET A 24 -8.91 -10.46 -17.68
CA MET A 24 -8.53 -9.58 -16.59
C MET A 24 -8.16 -10.35 -15.32
N ILE A 25 -8.20 -11.68 -15.35
CA ILE A 25 -7.88 -12.55 -14.21
C ILE A 25 -6.56 -13.27 -14.48
N ASP A 26 -5.56 -12.98 -13.66
CA ASP A 26 -4.31 -13.74 -13.64
C ASP A 26 -4.27 -14.63 -12.39
N THR A 27 -3.60 -15.78 -12.50
CA THR A 27 -3.50 -16.76 -11.41
C THR A 27 -2.08 -17.25 -11.24
N ASP A 28 -1.70 -17.57 -10.01
CA ASP A 28 -0.39 -18.12 -9.67
C ASP A 28 0.78 -17.23 -10.16
N VAL A 29 0.61 -15.91 -10.00
CA VAL A 29 1.59 -14.91 -10.44
C VAL A 29 2.66 -14.74 -9.37
N PRO A 30 3.95 -14.89 -9.68
CA PRO A 30 5.00 -14.65 -8.72
C PRO A 30 5.11 -13.15 -8.41
N LEU A 31 5.27 -12.80 -7.13
CA LEU A 31 5.37 -11.40 -6.71
C LEU A 31 6.59 -10.69 -7.31
N SER A 32 7.60 -11.46 -7.71
CA SER A 32 8.79 -10.99 -8.41
C SER A 32 8.53 -10.32 -9.77
N GLU A 33 7.34 -10.49 -10.35
CA GLU A 33 6.93 -9.77 -11.56
C GLU A 33 6.66 -8.28 -11.27
N PHE A 34 6.35 -7.93 -10.02
CA PHE A 34 6.09 -6.56 -9.59
C PHE A 34 7.35 -5.91 -8.99
N GLU A 35 8.12 -6.65 -8.19
CA GLU A 35 9.36 -6.15 -7.59
C GLU A 35 10.47 -7.21 -7.60
N GLU A 36 11.64 -6.86 -8.13
CA GLU A 36 12.78 -7.78 -8.21
C GLU A 36 13.23 -8.26 -6.82
N GLY A 37 13.19 -9.58 -6.61
CA GLY A 37 13.59 -10.20 -5.35
C GLY A 37 12.46 -10.37 -4.33
N ALA A 38 11.24 -9.91 -4.63
CA ALA A 38 10.08 -10.17 -3.78
C ALA A 38 9.72 -11.67 -3.78
N GLU A 39 9.51 -12.22 -2.58
CA GLU A 39 9.17 -13.63 -2.39
C GLU A 39 7.66 -13.83 -2.26
N GLY A 40 7.14 -14.85 -2.94
CA GLY A 40 5.74 -15.25 -2.82
C GLY A 40 5.03 -15.42 -4.16
N VAL A 41 3.83 -15.98 -4.08
CA VAL A 41 2.94 -16.20 -5.23
C VAL A 41 1.55 -15.71 -4.87
N LEU A 42 1.00 -14.90 -5.76
CA LEU A 42 -0.35 -14.37 -5.72
C LEU A 42 -1.29 -15.38 -6.37
N ASP A 43 -2.33 -15.80 -5.65
CA ASP A 43 -3.17 -16.90 -6.10
C ASP A 43 -4.09 -16.42 -7.23
N ILE A 44 -4.71 -15.25 -7.08
CA ILE A 44 -5.55 -14.60 -8.10
C ILE A 44 -5.31 -13.09 -8.06
N ILE A 45 -5.19 -12.48 -9.23
CA ILE A 45 -5.14 -11.03 -9.44
C ILE A 45 -6.23 -10.65 -10.43
N VAL A 46 -7.01 -9.62 -10.09
CA VAL A 46 -7.95 -8.98 -11.01
C VAL A 46 -7.36 -7.63 -11.41
N ASN A 47 -7.25 -7.43 -12.72
CA ASN A 47 -6.65 -6.25 -13.31
C ASN A 47 -7.69 -5.34 -13.97
N VAL A 48 -7.36 -4.06 -14.06
CA VAL A 48 -8.00 -3.10 -14.94
C VAL A 48 -6.98 -2.64 -15.96
N LYS A 49 -7.46 -2.40 -17.18
CA LYS A 49 -6.66 -1.84 -18.23
C LYS A 49 -6.74 -0.32 -18.18
N ASP A 50 -5.61 0.34 -17.96
CA ASP A 50 -5.53 1.80 -17.86
C ASP A 50 -5.60 2.49 -19.24
N ASN A 51 -5.43 3.82 -19.23
CA ASN A 51 -5.44 4.64 -20.44
C ASN A 51 -4.21 4.44 -21.36
N GLU A 52 -3.16 3.80 -20.85
CA GLU A 52 -1.90 3.52 -21.55
C GLU A 52 -1.78 2.04 -21.97
N ASP A 53 -2.90 1.31 -21.92
CA ASP A 53 -3.00 -0.12 -22.21
C ASP A 53 -2.21 -1.04 -21.25
N TYR A 54 -1.79 -0.55 -20.08
CA TYR A 54 -1.18 -1.36 -19.02
C TYR A 54 -2.22 -2.00 -18.11
N TYR A 55 -1.87 -3.14 -17.53
CA TYR A 55 -2.70 -3.85 -16.55
C TYR A 55 -2.29 -3.43 -15.15
N ALA A 56 -3.24 -2.82 -14.43
CA ALA A 56 -3.07 -2.42 -13.04
C ALA A 56 -3.93 -3.33 -12.14
N PRO A 57 -3.36 -3.90 -11.05
CA PRO A 57 -4.11 -4.74 -10.13
C PRO A 57 -5.10 -3.89 -9.33
N VAL A 58 -6.37 -4.33 -9.27
CA VAL A 58 -7.43 -3.66 -8.48
C VAL A 58 -7.99 -4.53 -7.36
N LEU A 59 -7.75 -5.84 -7.44
CA LEU A 59 -8.11 -6.80 -6.41
C LEU A 59 -7.13 -7.97 -6.43
N ILE A 60 -6.60 -8.33 -5.27
CA ILE A 60 -5.80 -9.54 -5.08
C ILE A 60 -6.54 -10.47 -4.13
N VAL A 61 -6.55 -11.76 -4.46
CA VAL A 61 -7.18 -12.80 -3.63
C VAL A 61 -6.17 -13.86 -3.25
N LYS A 62 -6.05 -14.08 -1.94
CA LYS A 62 -5.32 -15.19 -1.34
C LYS A 62 -6.30 -16.27 -0.90
N CYS A 63 -6.08 -17.48 -1.39
CA CYS A 63 -6.89 -18.65 -1.08
C CYS A 63 -6.17 -19.54 -0.07
N LEU A 64 -6.91 -20.09 0.89
CA LEU A 64 -6.45 -21.11 1.84
C LEU A 64 -7.19 -22.44 1.59
N ASP A 65 -6.68 -23.53 2.15
CA ASP A 65 -7.46 -24.77 2.22
C ASP A 65 -8.72 -24.54 3.09
N GLU A 66 -9.83 -25.19 2.71
CA GLU A 66 -11.13 -25.00 3.36
C GLU A 66 -11.13 -25.33 4.87
N ASP A 67 -10.26 -26.24 5.29
CA ASP A 67 -10.12 -26.68 6.68
C ASP A 67 -9.22 -25.75 7.52
N VAL A 68 -8.62 -24.72 6.91
CA VAL A 68 -7.90 -23.68 7.63
C VAL A 68 -8.92 -22.72 8.23
N ALA A 69 -8.89 -22.60 9.57
CA ALA A 69 -9.68 -21.61 10.28
C ALA A 69 -9.19 -20.19 9.94
N MET A 70 -10.13 -19.26 9.73
CA MET A 70 -9.83 -17.84 9.46
C MET A 70 -9.43 -17.07 10.74
N GLU A 71 -8.70 -17.71 11.65
CA GLU A 71 -8.21 -17.09 12.89
C GLU A 71 -6.87 -17.68 13.34
N GLY A 72 -6.14 -16.93 14.16
CA GLY A 72 -4.89 -17.36 14.78
C GLY A 72 -3.62 -17.07 13.96
N GLU A 73 -2.49 -17.63 14.43
CA GLU A 73 -1.15 -17.27 13.94
C GLU A 73 -0.94 -17.60 12.44
N ALA A 74 -1.56 -18.67 11.94
CA ALA A 74 -1.43 -19.05 10.54
C ALA A 74 -2.04 -18.00 9.60
N VAL A 75 -3.18 -17.41 10.00
CA VAL A 75 -3.88 -16.37 9.25
C VAL A 75 -3.17 -15.04 9.38
N GLN A 76 -2.63 -14.71 10.57
CA GLN A 76 -1.84 -13.49 10.76
C GLN A 76 -0.66 -13.43 9.78
N LYS A 77 0.04 -14.55 9.55
CA LYS A 77 1.12 -14.59 8.55
C LYS A 77 0.66 -14.31 7.12
N GLN A 78 -0.60 -14.63 6.80
CA GLN A 78 -1.17 -14.34 5.48
C GLN A 78 -1.58 -12.87 5.39
N ILE A 79 -2.06 -12.29 6.48
CA ILE A 79 -2.33 -10.86 6.60
C ILE A 79 -1.03 -10.07 6.41
N ASP A 80 0.02 -10.41 7.15
CA ASP A 80 1.33 -9.77 7.03
C ASP A 80 1.86 -9.86 5.58
N PHE A 81 1.70 -11.02 4.94
CA PHE A 81 2.05 -11.19 3.52
C PHE A 81 1.21 -10.30 2.59
N LEU A 82 -0.09 -10.18 2.83
CA LEU A 82 -0.97 -9.32 2.02
C LEU A 82 -0.63 -7.83 2.19
N GLU A 83 -0.19 -7.41 3.38
CA GLU A 83 0.31 -6.04 3.60
C GLU A 83 1.58 -5.77 2.78
N ASP A 84 2.53 -6.72 2.72
CA ASP A 84 3.71 -6.60 1.87
C ASP A 84 3.33 -6.52 0.38
N VAL A 85 2.38 -7.35 -0.04
CA VAL A 85 1.86 -7.35 -1.41
C VAL A 85 1.18 -6.03 -1.75
N ASP A 86 0.39 -5.47 -0.85
CA ASP A 86 -0.28 -4.18 -1.04
C ASP A 86 0.74 -3.05 -1.25
N ASN A 87 1.80 -3.02 -0.43
CA ASN A 87 2.89 -2.06 -0.57
C ASN A 87 3.61 -2.15 -1.93
N ILE A 88 3.75 -3.36 -2.48
CA ILE A 88 4.45 -3.60 -3.76
C ILE A 88 3.54 -3.32 -4.96
N THR A 89 2.31 -3.84 -4.91
CA THR A 89 1.40 -3.84 -6.07
C THR A 89 0.50 -2.61 -6.12
N MET A 90 0.36 -1.89 -5.00
CA MET A 90 -0.59 -0.80 -4.79
C MET A 90 -2.02 -1.21 -5.18
N ALA A 91 -2.36 -2.48 -4.98
CA ALA A 91 -3.66 -3.02 -5.33
C ALA A 91 -4.72 -2.45 -4.37
N GLY A 92 -5.75 -1.80 -4.89
CA GLY A 92 -6.72 -1.11 -4.03
C GLY A 92 -7.53 -2.01 -3.08
N ARG A 93 -7.50 -3.35 -3.24
CA ARG A 93 -8.31 -4.30 -2.48
C ARG A 93 -7.62 -5.65 -2.30
N MET A 94 -7.78 -6.23 -1.11
CA MET A 94 -7.23 -7.53 -0.75
C MET A 94 -8.30 -8.44 -0.15
N ILE A 95 -8.33 -9.71 -0.57
CA ILE A 95 -9.18 -10.74 0.00
C ILE A 95 -8.34 -11.90 0.49
N LEU A 96 -8.62 -12.38 1.70
CA LEU A 96 -8.17 -13.68 2.19
C LEU A 96 -9.39 -14.59 2.41
N THR A 97 -9.39 -15.80 1.83
CA THR A 97 -10.55 -16.70 1.94
C THR A 97 -10.16 -18.18 1.96
N ASN A 98 -10.88 -18.98 2.75
CA ASN A 98 -10.86 -20.45 2.70
C ASN A 98 -12.02 -21.03 1.86
N GLY A 99 -12.81 -20.18 1.21
CA GLY A 99 -13.97 -20.55 0.39
C GLY A 99 -15.29 -20.75 1.14
N ASN A 100 -15.28 -20.67 2.48
CA ASN A 100 -16.46 -20.62 3.35
C ASN A 100 -16.60 -19.26 4.04
N GLU A 101 -15.47 -18.69 4.43
CA GLU A 101 -15.33 -17.40 5.09
C GLU A 101 -14.39 -16.52 4.27
N MET A 102 -14.57 -15.21 4.37
CA MET A 102 -13.71 -14.22 3.72
C MET A 102 -13.38 -13.08 4.66
N MET A 103 -12.16 -12.58 4.54
CA MET A 103 -11.71 -11.31 5.09
C MET A 103 -11.44 -10.38 3.92
N TYR A 104 -11.99 -9.17 3.97
CA TYR A 104 -11.85 -8.16 2.94
C TYR A 104 -11.25 -6.89 3.52
N ALA A 105 -10.20 -6.39 2.89
CA ALA A 105 -9.64 -5.08 3.18
C ALA A 105 -9.63 -4.21 1.92
N ASP A 106 -9.90 -2.92 2.09
CA ASP A 106 -9.78 -1.94 1.05
C ASP A 106 -8.79 -0.82 1.41
N TRP A 107 -8.41 -0.05 0.39
CA TRP A 107 -7.50 1.09 0.49
C TRP A 107 -7.98 2.20 1.43
N THR A 108 -9.24 2.18 1.90
CA THR A 108 -9.76 3.21 2.82
C THR A 108 -9.35 2.95 4.27
N GLY A 109 -8.77 1.78 4.55
CA GLY A 109 -8.22 1.43 5.86
C GLY A 109 -9.28 1.09 6.92
N GLU A 110 -10.52 0.80 6.50
CA GLU A 110 -11.50 0.19 7.41
C GLU A 110 -11.09 -1.27 7.71
N GLU A 111 -11.32 -1.71 8.95
CA GLU A 111 -10.93 -3.05 9.43
C GLU A 111 -11.51 -4.16 8.55
N TYR A 112 -10.87 -5.34 8.51
CA TYR A 112 -11.29 -6.49 7.72
C TYR A 112 -12.79 -6.79 7.91
N ASP A 113 -13.61 -6.49 6.90
CA ASP A 113 -15.04 -6.73 6.96
C ASP A 113 -15.35 -8.14 6.43
N THR A 114 -15.87 -8.99 7.31
CA THR A 114 -16.25 -10.37 6.98
C THR A 114 -17.61 -10.49 6.31
N ASP A 115 -18.42 -9.43 6.36
CA ASP A 115 -19.77 -9.36 5.78
C ASP A 115 -19.83 -8.44 4.54
N ALA A 116 -18.68 -7.94 4.07
CA ALA A 116 -18.60 -6.99 2.97
C ALA A 116 -19.09 -7.58 1.64
N GLU A 117 -19.95 -6.83 0.94
CA GLU A 117 -20.31 -7.14 -0.44
C GLU A 117 -19.25 -6.59 -1.39
N LEU A 118 -18.63 -7.47 -2.18
CA LEU A 118 -17.60 -7.06 -3.13
C LEU A 118 -18.21 -6.26 -4.30
N PRO A 119 -17.57 -5.13 -4.69
CA PRO A 119 -18.04 -4.36 -5.83
C PRO A 119 -17.92 -5.18 -7.13
N THR A 120 -18.84 -4.94 -8.06
CA THR A 120 -18.74 -5.52 -9.42
C THR A 120 -17.50 -5.00 -10.15
N TYR A 121 -17.08 -5.70 -11.20
CA TYR A 121 -15.95 -5.28 -12.03
C TYR A 121 -16.11 -3.86 -12.59
N GLU A 122 -17.31 -3.51 -13.07
CA GLU A 122 -17.59 -2.16 -13.58
C GLU A 122 -17.38 -1.09 -12.51
N THR A 123 -17.81 -1.37 -11.26
CA THR A 123 -17.59 -0.47 -10.13
C THR A 123 -16.10 -0.33 -9.82
N MET A 124 -15.36 -1.44 -9.76
CA MET A 124 -13.91 -1.42 -9.50
C MET A 124 -13.14 -0.60 -10.56
N VAL A 125 -13.48 -0.79 -11.84
CA VAL A 125 -12.91 -0.01 -12.96
C VAL A 125 -13.20 1.48 -12.80
N LYS A 126 -14.44 1.83 -12.48
CA LYS A 126 -14.84 3.22 -12.31
C LYS A 126 -14.07 3.89 -11.16
N GLU A 127 -13.99 3.23 -10.01
CA GLU A 127 -13.28 3.75 -8.84
C GLU A 127 -11.77 3.90 -9.09
N PHE A 128 -11.17 2.95 -9.81
CA PHE A 128 -9.77 3.05 -10.23
C PHE A 128 -9.49 4.35 -10.98
N PHE A 129 -10.26 4.64 -12.04
CA PHE A 129 -10.07 5.86 -12.82
C PHE A 129 -10.40 7.14 -12.03
N GLU A 130 -11.43 7.11 -11.17
CA GLU A 130 -11.74 8.25 -10.30
C GLU A 130 -10.59 8.56 -9.32
N MET A 131 -9.88 7.53 -8.86
CA MET A 131 -8.69 7.71 -8.01
C MET A 131 -7.50 8.23 -8.80
N GLU A 132 -7.21 7.68 -9.99
CA GLU A 132 -6.15 8.19 -10.87
C GLU A 132 -6.35 9.68 -11.19
N GLU A 133 -7.58 10.09 -11.51
CA GLU A 133 -7.88 11.51 -11.77
C GLU A 133 -7.64 12.40 -10.55
N LYS A 134 -8.01 11.94 -9.34
CA LYS A 134 -7.78 12.67 -8.09
C LYS A 134 -6.29 12.81 -7.78
N ILE A 135 -5.51 11.73 -7.96
CA ILE A 135 -4.06 11.75 -7.76
C ILE A 135 -3.42 12.74 -8.73
N LYS A 136 -3.76 12.65 -10.02
CA LYS A 136 -3.27 13.57 -11.05
C LYS A 136 -3.65 15.03 -10.80
N ALA A 137 -4.86 15.28 -10.29
CA ALA A 137 -5.30 16.62 -9.90
C ALA A 137 -4.47 17.16 -8.71
N MET A 138 -4.24 16.34 -7.68
CA MET A 138 -3.39 16.72 -6.54
C MET A 138 -1.94 16.97 -6.99
N GLU A 139 -1.37 16.11 -7.83
CA GLU A 139 -0.03 16.32 -8.41
C GLU A 139 0.06 17.62 -9.23
N ALA A 140 -0.97 17.94 -10.01
CA ALA A 140 -1.05 19.18 -10.78
C ALA A 140 -1.16 20.43 -9.89
N GLU A 141 -1.86 20.34 -8.75
CA GLU A 141 -1.91 21.41 -7.75
C GLU A 141 -0.58 21.60 -7.02
N HIS A 142 0.22 20.55 -6.86
CA HIS A 142 1.59 20.63 -6.34
C HIS A 142 2.61 21.12 -7.38
N HIS A 143 2.25 21.22 -8.66
CA HIS A 143 3.12 21.73 -9.72
C HIS A 143 2.97 23.24 -9.98
N HIS A 144 2.30 23.97 -9.06
CA HIS A 144 2.11 25.41 -9.17
C HIS A 144 2.31 26.17 -7.84
N ASP A 145 3.29 25.77 -7.03
CA ASP A 145 3.95 26.71 -6.13
C ASP A 145 5.44 26.73 -6.44
N GLY A 146 5.90 27.86 -6.97
CA GLY A 146 7.31 28.13 -7.05
C GLY A 146 7.88 28.12 -5.64
N CYS A 147 8.57 27.04 -5.26
CA CYS A 147 9.71 27.16 -4.36
C CYS A 147 10.69 28.10 -5.08
N GLY A 148 10.55 29.40 -4.80
CA GLY A 148 11.55 30.42 -5.01
C GLY A 148 12.75 30.13 -4.10
N CYS A 149 13.35 28.97 -4.32
CA CYS A 149 14.55 28.50 -3.68
C CYS A 149 15.65 28.86 -4.68
N GLY A 150 15.86 30.18 -4.78
CA GLY A 150 16.89 30.81 -5.57
C GLY A 150 18.26 30.40 -5.03
N HIS A 151 18.72 29.22 -5.40
CA HIS A 151 20.13 28.89 -5.36
C HIS A 151 20.75 29.33 -6.68
N GLU A 152 20.93 30.65 -6.81
CA GLU A 152 21.97 31.18 -7.68
C GLU A 152 23.32 30.71 -7.11
N HIS A 153 23.96 29.77 -7.81
CA HIS A 153 25.37 29.48 -7.63
C HIS A 153 26.18 30.66 -8.19
N GLY A 154 26.16 31.77 -7.43
CA GLY A 154 27.05 32.90 -7.60
C GLY A 154 28.43 32.53 -7.07
N HIS A 155 29.36 32.28 -7.99
CA HIS A 155 30.77 32.36 -7.69
C HIS A 155 31.12 33.76 -7.17
N HIS A 156 32.06 33.76 -6.21
CA HIS A 156 33.03 34.81 -5.87
C HIS A 156 32.75 35.74 -4.66
N GLU A 157 33.65 35.55 -3.68
CA GLU A 157 34.24 36.51 -2.73
C GLU A 157 33.56 36.80 -1.37
N ASP A 158 34.20 36.20 -0.36
CA ASP A 158 34.48 36.70 0.99
C ASP A 158 33.31 36.99 1.93
N HIS A 159 32.92 35.98 2.72
CA HIS A 159 32.63 36.18 4.15
C HIS A 159 32.84 34.89 4.96
N GLU A 160 33.92 34.86 5.74
CA GLU A 160 34.18 33.89 6.81
C GLU A 160 33.03 33.87 7.82
N CYS A 161 32.36 32.74 7.99
CA CYS A 161 31.55 32.47 9.17
C CYS A 161 32.25 31.39 10.00
N GLY A 162 33.13 31.84 10.90
CA GLY A 162 33.81 30.99 11.85
C GLY A 162 32.90 30.59 13.00
N CYS A 163 32.64 29.30 13.14
CA CYS A 163 32.34 28.68 14.43
C CYS A 163 33.39 27.60 14.65
N GLY A 164 34.42 27.97 15.43
CA GLY A 164 35.62 27.17 15.64
C GLY A 164 35.37 25.90 16.46
N GLY A 165 36.03 24.82 16.06
CA GLY A 165 36.30 23.70 16.95
C GLY A 165 37.52 23.98 17.83
N HIS A 166 37.40 23.65 19.11
CA HIS A 166 38.51 23.15 19.91
C HIS A 166 38.19 21.69 20.26
N GLU A 167 38.94 20.81 19.60
CA GLU A 167 39.56 19.55 20.02
C GLU A 167 38.85 18.54 20.95
N ASP A 168 39.04 17.28 20.55
CA ASP A 168 39.05 16.02 21.32
C ASP A 168 37.72 15.25 21.54
N GLY A 169 37.54 14.22 20.69
CA GLY A 169 37.43 12.85 21.19
C GLY A 169 36.02 12.27 21.45
N GLY A 170 35.65 11.29 20.63
CA GLY A 170 35.16 9.99 21.12
C GLY A 170 33.68 9.84 21.54
N CYS A 171 32.94 9.12 20.70
CA CYS A 171 32.07 7.97 21.03
C CYS A 171 31.06 8.04 22.20
N CYS A 172 29.78 7.89 21.83
CA CYS A 172 28.70 7.12 22.47
C CYS A 172 28.44 7.22 24.00
N GLY A 173 27.16 7.47 24.34
CA GLY A 173 26.55 7.20 25.65
C GLY A 173 25.49 8.27 25.95
N GLY A 174 24.21 7.98 26.12
CA GLY A 174 23.66 6.89 26.92
C GLY A 174 23.47 7.39 28.37
N HIS A 175 22.21 7.56 28.75
CA HIS A 175 21.66 7.69 30.11
C HIS A 175 21.72 9.02 30.89
N ASN A 176 20.50 9.41 31.30
CA ASN A 176 20.07 9.95 32.60
C ASN A 176 20.83 11.15 33.19
N HIS A 177 20.10 12.24 33.45
CA HIS A 177 19.44 12.41 34.75
C HIS A 177 18.55 13.66 34.78
N ASP A 178 17.53 13.54 35.62
CA ASP A 178 16.66 14.53 36.22
C ASP A 178 17.12 16.00 36.27
N GLU A 179 16.09 16.86 36.23
CA GLU A 179 15.84 18.02 37.09
C GLU A 179 15.51 19.30 36.31
N ASN A 180 14.20 19.53 36.21
CA ASN A 180 13.58 20.85 36.36
C ASN A 180 14.00 21.97 35.39
N HIS A 181 13.45 21.96 34.16
CA HIS A 181 13.22 23.19 33.42
C HIS A 181 11.84 23.16 32.75
N GLY A 182 10.85 23.69 33.47
CA GLY A 182 9.58 24.07 32.88
C GLY A 182 9.80 25.22 31.89
N CYS A 183 9.49 24.99 30.62
CA CYS A 183 9.36 26.05 29.63
C CYS A 183 7.92 26.01 29.10
N GLY A 184 7.04 26.73 29.80
CA GLY A 184 5.70 27.03 29.29
C GLY A 184 5.77 28.22 28.35
N CYS A 185 5.39 28.03 27.09
CA CYS A 185 5.14 29.12 26.16
C CYS A 185 3.64 29.16 25.86
N GLY A 186 2.95 30.09 26.53
CA GLY A 186 1.55 30.42 26.26
C GLY A 186 1.42 31.19 24.94
N HIS A 187 0.42 30.81 24.15
CA HIS A 187 -0.02 31.55 22.98
C HIS A 187 -0.98 32.68 23.40
N HIS A 188 -0.68 33.91 22.99
CA HIS A 188 -1.60 35.04 23.05
C HIS A 188 -2.23 35.22 21.66
N HIS A 189 -3.56 35.24 21.63
CA HIS A 189 -4.37 35.62 20.47
C HIS A 189 -4.60 37.14 20.47
N GLU A 190 -4.53 37.75 19.29
CA GLU A 190 -5.25 38.99 18.95
C GLU A 190 -6.42 38.66 18.03
#